data_AF-A0A1Y3AU66-F1
#
_entry.id   AF-A0A1Y3AU66-F1
#
_cell.length_a   1.000
_cell.length_b   1.000
_cell.length_c   1.000
_cell.angle_alpha   90.00
_cell.angle_beta   90.00
_cell.angle_gamma   90.00
#
_symmetry.space_group_name_H-M   'P 1'
#
loop_
_entity.id
_entity.type
_entity.pdbx_description
1 polymer ?
#
loop_
_entity_poly.entity_id
_entity_poly.type
_entity_poly.pdbx_seq_one_letter_code
_entity_poly.pdbx_strand_id
1 'polypeptide(L)'
;MHNYYQAQLEDKLLVERILHTCLVPFSLNLSQRMKALYMFYCSIDARASRAFNELLRQQQAVRRQMKDVMDIICRTEKIEDKDMILKQKVSLVAKNLTEPVKAEEYINKLCQNLETNVTAKQHMNMIVTSASFIQLTEDGKYVPPASSATIENSVREILKSLGFPVQTNSFYMIIKQLMERIAPIMIDHQGLLMIFNNVSDSLIGDGELDGQMGLHNSAIRGLQLIE
;
A
#
# COMPACT_ATOMS: atom_id res chain seq x y z
N MET A 1 9.77 -8.96 -12.40
CA MET A 1 8.32 -9.23 -12.23
C MET A 1 7.91 -10.68 -12.44
N HIS A 2 8.46 -11.42 -13.42
CA HIS A 2 8.07 -12.83 -13.60
C HIS A 2 8.29 -13.71 -12.36
N ASN A 3 9.30 -13.40 -11.53
CA ASN A 3 9.55 -14.07 -10.25
C ASN A 3 8.43 -13.90 -9.22
N TYR A 4 7.50 -12.96 -9.40
CA TYR A 4 6.34 -12.81 -8.51
C TYR A 4 5.38 -14.01 -8.58
N TYR A 5 5.48 -14.85 -9.62
CA TYR A 5 4.74 -16.11 -9.71
C TYR A 5 5.36 -17.24 -8.88
N GLN A 6 6.52 -17.04 -8.25
CA GLN A 6 7.09 -18.01 -7.32
C GLN A 6 6.12 -18.28 -6.16
N ALA A 7 6.11 -19.52 -5.69
CA ALA A 7 5.15 -19.97 -4.67
C ALA A 7 5.46 -19.41 -3.27
N GLN A 8 6.74 -19.15 -2.98
CA GLN A 8 7.16 -18.71 -1.65
C GLN A 8 6.84 -17.23 -1.41
N LEU A 9 6.33 -16.93 -0.22
CA LEU A 9 5.99 -15.56 0.17
C LEU A 9 7.23 -14.66 0.22
N GLU A 10 8.36 -15.17 0.69
CA GLU A 10 9.62 -14.43 0.81
C GLU A 10 10.11 -13.91 -0.55
N ASP A 11 10.02 -14.72 -1.60
CA ASP A 11 10.33 -14.33 -2.97
C ASP A 11 9.43 -13.18 -3.44
N LYS A 12 8.12 -13.28 -3.18
CA LYS A 12 7.15 -12.22 -3.53
C LYS A 12 7.46 -10.92 -2.81
N LEU A 13 7.76 -10.99 -1.51
CA LEU A 13 8.12 -9.83 -0.70
C LEU A 13 9.44 -9.20 -1.16
N LEU A 14 10.40 -10.01 -1.60
CA LEU A 14 11.65 -9.50 -2.19
C LEU A 14 11.39 -8.77 -3.50
N VAL A 15 10.55 -9.34 -4.38
CA VAL A 15 10.15 -8.67 -5.64
C VAL A 15 9.44 -7.35 -5.36
N GLU A 16 8.51 -7.31 -4.42
CA GLU A 16 7.84 -6.09 -3.95
C GLU A 16 8.85 -5.04 -3.46
N ARG A 17 9.83 -5.45 -2.66
CA ARG A 17 10.87 -4.56 -2.16
C ARG A 17 11.70 -3.97 -3.30
N ILE A 18 12.21 -4.80 -4.21
CA ILE A 18 13.00 -4.35 -5.36
C ILE A 18 12.19 -3.36 -6.22
N LEU A 19 10.91 -3.64 -6.46
CA LEU A 19 10.02 -2.74 -7.17
C LEU A 19 9.95 -1.37 -6.48
N HIS A 20 9.68 -1.35 -5.17
CA HIS A 20 9.51 -0.12 -4.39
C HIS A 20 10.81 0.64 -4.08
N THR A 21 11.97 0.02 -4.17
CA THR A 21 13.26 0.68 -3.86
C THR A 21 14.10 0.98 -5.10
N CYS A 22 13.91 0.24 -6.19
CA CYS A 22 14.80 0.32 -7.36
C CYS A 22 14.06 0.72 -8.65
N LEU A 23 12.87 0.18 -8.91
CA LEU A 23 12.18 0.40 -10.19
C LEU A 23 11.23 1.59 -10.16
N VAL A 24 10.45 1.69 -9.08
CA VAL A 24 9.56 2.81 -8.80
C VAL A 24 9.84 3.26 -7.36
N PRO A 25 11.00 3.91 -7.10
CA PRO A 25 11.42 4.21 -5.76
C PRO A 25 10.43 5.11 -5.03
N PHE A 26 9.97 4.69 -3.85
CA PHE A 26 9.03 5.50 -3.06
C PHE A 26 9.62 6.84 -2.60
N SER A 27 10.95 6.93 -2.54
CA SER A 27 11.70 8.13 -2.17
C SER A 27 11.66 9.24 -3.23
N LEU A 28 11.23 8.94 -4.46
CA LEU A 28 11.01 9.96 -5.49
C LEU A 28 9.80 10.81 -5.14
N ASN A 29 9.83 12.09 -5.55
CA ASN A 29 8.63 12.92 -5.48
C ASN A 29 7.53 12.36 -6.40
N LEU A 30 6.29 12.76 -6.15
CA LEU A 30 5.11 12.22 -6.84
C LEU A 30 5.26 12.22 -8.36
N SER A 31 5.69 13.34 -8.96
CA SER A 31 5.83 13.47 -10.42
C SER A 31 6.86 12.49 -10.98
N GLN A 32 8.06 12.45 -10.40
CA GLN A 32 9.11 11.52 -10.81
C GLN A 32 8.69 10.06 -10.62
N ARG A 33 8.01 9.75 -9.52
CA ARG A 33 7.52 8.40 -9.22
C ARG A 33 6.47 7.94 -10.23
N MET A 34 5.53 8.81 -10.61
CA MET A 34 4.50 8.49 -11.61
C MET A 34 5.09 8.34 -13.01
N LYS A 35 6.10 9.14 -13.38
CA LYS A 35 6.86 8.95 -14.61
C LYS A 35 7.56 7.58 -14.63
N ALA A 36 8.26 7.24 -13.54
CA ALA A 36 8.94 5.94 -13.41
C ALA A 36 7.96 4.77 -13.52
N LEU A 37 6.81 4.86 -12.83
CA LEU A 37 5.76 3.86 -12.89
C LEU A 37 5.18 3.70 -14.30
N TYR A 38 4.87 4.81 -14.97
CA TYR A 38 4.31 4.79 -16.32
C TYR A 38 5.29 4.16 -17.33
N MET A 39 6.57 4.57 -17.29
CA MET A 39 7.62 3.97 -18.12
C MET A 39 7.81 2.47 -17.82
N PHE A 40 7.86 2.11 -16.54
CA PHE A 40 7.96 0.72 -16.12
C PHE A 40 6.80 -0.11 -16.69
N TYR A 41 5.56 0.37 -16.55
CA TYR A 41 4.40 -0.38 -17.03
C TYR A 41 4.34 -0.47 -18.57
N CYS A 42 4.76 0.57 -19.28
CA CYS A 42 4.81 0.56 -20.74
C CYS A 42 5.91 -0.35 -21.30
N SER A 43 7.01 -0.56 -20.57
CA SER A 43 8.18 -1.32 -21.05
C SER A 43 8.16 -2.82 -20.73
N ILE A 44 7.30 -3.28 -19.81
CA ILE A 44 7.22 -4.69 -19.44
C ILE A 44 6.32 -5.51 -20.38
N ASP A 45 6.53 -6.82 -20.47
CA ASP A 45 5.64 -7.70 -21.24
C ASP A 45 4.27 -7.94 -20.58
N ALA A 46 3.34 -8.59 -21.28
CA ALA A 46 2.00 -8.90 -20.79
C ALA A 46 1.97 -9.89 -19.60
N ARG A 47 3.02 -10.68 -19.38
CA ARG A 47 3.12 -11.58 -18.22
C ARG A 47 3.58 -10.81 -16.99
N ALA A 48 4.52 -9.90 -17.16
CA ALA A 48 5.01 -9.01 -16.12
C ALA A 48 3.95 -7.99 -15.70
N SER A 49 3.13 -7.46 -16.62
CA SER A 49 2.01 -6.57 -16.27
C SER A 49 0.95 -7.29 -15.42
N ARG A 50 0.60 -8.54 -15.75
CA ARG A 50 -0.29 -9.37 -14.92
C ARG A 50 0.27 -9.64 -13.53
N ALA A 51 1.56 -9.91 -13.42
CA ALA A 51 2.24 -10.05 -12.12
C ALA A 51 2.20 -8.76 -11.29
N PHE A 52 2.42 -7.61 -11.93
CA PHE A 52 2.30 -6.31 -11.28
C PHE A 52 0.87 -6.02 -10.79
N ASN A 53 -0.15 -6.29 -11.62
CA ASN A 53 -1.55 -6.12 -11.22
C ASN A 53 -1.94 -7.08 -10.08
N GLU A 54 -1.41 -8.30 -10.04
CA GLU A 54 -1.56 -9.20 -8.89
C GLU A 54 -0.89 -8.65 -7.63
N LEU A 55 0.31 -8.07 -7.74
CA LEU A 55 0.99 -7.41 -6.64
C LEU A 55 0.14 -6.30 -6.02
N LEU A 56 -0.40 -5.39 -6.85
CA LEU A 56 -1.30 -4.33 -6.38
C LEU A 56 -2.57 -4.89 -5.69
N ARG A 57 -3.17 -5.95 -6.26
CA ARG A 57 -4.33 -6.63 -5.67
C ARG A 57 -4.01 -7.27 -4.32
N GLN A 58 -2.85 -7.91 -4.19
CA GLN A 58 -2.38 -8.48 -2.93
C GLN A 58 -2.15 -7.40 -1.87
N GLN A 59 -1.46 -6.30 -2.22
CA GLN A 59 -1.25 -5.17 -1.32
C GLN A 59 -2.59 -4.62 -0.79
N GLN A 60 -3.57 -4.45 -1.69
CA GLN A 60 -4.89 -3.99 -1.32
C GLN A 60 -5.67 -5.00 -0.47
N ALA A 61 -5.52 -6.30 -0.71
CA ALA A 61 -6.13 -7.34 0.11
C ALA A 61 -5.62 -7.32 1.56
N VAL A 62 -4.30 -7.20 1.77
CA VAL A 62 -3.70 -7.12 3.10
C VAL A 62 -4.13 -5.83 3.83
N ARG A 63 -4.16 -4.70 3.13
CA ARG A 63 -4.68 -3.44 3.70
C ARG A 63 -6.12 -3.59 4.17
N ARG A 64 -6.99 -4.22 3.38
CA ARG A 64 -8.39 -4.47 3.77
C ARG A 64 -8.48 -5.38 5.00
N GLN A 65 -7.69 -6.44 5.07
CA GLN A 65 -7.64 -7.30 6.25
C GLN A 65 -7.21 -6.53 7.50
N MET A 66 -6.22 -5.63 7.39
CA MET A 66 -5.81 -4.77 8.49
C MET A 66 -6.87 -3.71 8.81
N LYS A 67 -7.61 -3.19 7.82
CA LYS A 67 -8.76 -2.33 8.04
C LYS A 67 -9.84 -3.04 8.86
N ASP A 68 -10.14 -4.31 8.57
CA ASP A 68 -11.10 -5.09 9.36
C ASP A 68 -10.66 -5.21 10.83
N VAL A 69 -9.36 -5.37 11.09
CA VAL A 69 -8.79 -5.33 12.45
C VAL A 69 -9.01 -3.95 13.09
N MET A 70 -8.73 -2.88 12.34
CA MET A 70 -8.92 -1.51 12.80
C MET A 70 -10.38 -1.20 13.13
N ASP A 71 -11.31 -1.65 12.30
CA ASP A 71 -12.75 -1.46 12.48
C ASP A 71 -13.24 -2.11 13.79
N ILE A 72 -12.62 -3.21 14.23
CA ILE A 72 -12.94 -3.85 15.51
C ILE A 72 -12.37 -3.05 16.70
N ILE A 73 -11.11 -2.60 16.64
CA ILE A 73 -10.47 -1.89 17.77
C ILE A 73 -10.92 -0.43 17.91
N CYS A 74 -11.51 0.15 16.85
CA CYS A 74 -12.04 1.51 16.84
C CYS A 74 -13.51 1.56 17.27
N ARG A 75 -14.23 0.44 17.28
CA ARG A 75 -15.62 0.39 17.76
C ARG A 75 -15.67 0.70 19.26
N THR A 76 -16.58 1.60 19.63
CA THR A 76 -16.88 1.98 21.00
C THR A 76 -17.95 1.10 21.64
N GLU A 77 -18.77 0.42 20.83
CA GLU A 77 -19.82 -0.49 21.27
C GLU A 77 -19.24 -1.81 21.78
N LYS A 78 -19.93 -2.44 22.75
CA LYS A 78 -19.60 -3.80 23.17
C LYS A 78 -19.93 -4.77 22.04
N ILE A 79 -18.92 -5.47 21.54
CA ILE A 79 -19.06 -6.53 20.55
C ILE A 79 -19.00 -7.86 21.29
N GLU A 80 -20.03 -8.69 21.15
CA GLU A 80 -19.98 -10.08 21.61
C GLU A 80 -18.84 -10.82 20.92
N ASP A 81 -18.08 -11.62 21.66
CA ASP A 81 -16.93 -12.36 21.16
C ASP A 81 -15.84 -11.50 20.47
N LYS A 82 -15.72 -10.21 20.85
CA LYS A 82 -14.71 -9.28 20.29
C LYS A 82 -13.33 -9.92 20.15
N ASP A 83 -12.84 -10.57 21.21
CA ASP A 83 -11.50 -11.14 21.25
C ASP A 83 -11.34 -12.31 20.28
N MET A 84 -12.37 -13.15 20.13
CA MET A 84 -12.38 -14.24 19.17
C MET A 84 -12.35 -13.70 17.73
N ILE A 85 -13.20 -12.72 17.42
CA ILE A 85 -13.28 -12.12 16.08
C ILE A 85 -11.97 -11.39 15.76
N LEU A 86 -11.43 -10.62 16.70
CA LEU A 86 -10.15 -9.92 16.55
C LEU A 86 -9.03 -10.91 16.25
N LYS A 87 -8.94 -12.01 17.02
CA LYS A 87 -7.93 -13.05 16.79
C LYS A 87 -8.04 -13.67 15.40
N GLN A 88 -9.25 -13.96 14.93
CA GLN A 88 -9.46 -14.47 13.57
C GLN A 88 -8.99 -13.48 12.50
N LYS A 89 -9.32 -12.19 12.64
CA LYS A 89 -8.88 -11.14 11.70
C LYS A 89 -7.37 -10.93 11.72
N VAL A 90 -6.76 -10.93 12.91
CA VAL A 90 -5.31 -10.82 13.06
C VAL A 90 -4.59 -12.02 12.42
N SER A 91 -5.12 -13.23 12.59
CA SER A 91 -4.56 -14.43 11.94
C SER A 91 -4.60 -14.35 10.41
N LEU A 92 -5.64 -13.73 9.83
CA LEU A 92 -5.70 -13.49 8.38
C LEU A 92 -4.59 -12.53 7.91
N VAL A 93 -4.36 -11.43 8.64
CA VAL A 93 -3.28 -10.48 8.32
C VAL A 93 -1.92 -11.16 8.43
N ALA A 94 -1.68 -11.89 9.52
CA ALA A 94 -0.40 -12.52 9.84
C ALA A 94 0.09 -13.51 8.77
N LYS A 95 -0.82 -14.21 8.08
CA LYS A 95 -0.51 -15.11 6.96
C LYS A 95 0.16 -14.43 5.76
N ASN A 96 0.13 -13.11 5.69
CA ASN A 96 0.75 -12.31 4.62
C ASN A 96 2.13 -11.76 5.00
N LEU A 97 2.65 -12.14 6.17
CA LEU A 97 3.94 -11.72 6.69
C LEU A 97 4.87 -12.94 6.85
N THR A 98 6.16 -12.67 7.02
CA THR A 98 7.12 -13.70 7.40
C THR A 98 6.85 -14.16 8.83
N GLU A 99 7.14 -15.43 9.13
CA GLU A 99 6.91 -16.03 10.46
C GLU A 99 5.45 -15.85 10.96
N PRO A 100 4.43 -16.38 10.27
CA PRO A 100 3.02 -16.03 10.50
C PRO A 100 2.53 -16.24 11.94
N VAL A 101 3.03 -17.27 12.64
CA VAL A 101 2.68 -17.51 14.06
C VAL A 101 3.17 -16.35 14.95
N LYS A 102 4.43 -15.94 14.77
CA LYS A 102 5.04 -14.84 15.52
C LYS A 102 4.45 -13.49 15.09
N ALA A 103 4.12 -13.36 13.82
CA ALA A 103 3.42 -12.19 13.31
C ALA A 103 2.04 -12.02 13.94
N GLU A 104 1.30 -13.11 14.18
CA GLU A 104 0.02 -13.07 14.89
C GLU A 104 0.20 -12.49 16.31
N GLU A 105 1.21 -12.95 17.06
CA GLU A 105 1.52 -12.44 18.41
C GLU A 105 1.87 -10.94 18.38
N TYR A 106 2.69 -10.52 17.43
CA TYR A 106 3.12 -9.13 17.32
C TYR A 106 2.02 -8.20 16.82
N ILE A 107 1.15 -8.65 15.93
CA ILE A 107 -0.02 -7.85 15.53
C ILE A 107 -0.98 -7.71 16.72
N ASN A 108 -1.21 -8.77 17.52
CA ASN A 108 -2.01 -8.66 18.73
C ASN A 108 -1.41 -7.65 19.72
N LYS A 109 -0.08 -7.68 19.93
CA LYS A 109 0.62 -6.67 20.74
C LYS A 109 0.47 -5.26 20.17
N LEU A 110 0.55 -5.10 18.85
CA LEU A 110 0.29 -3.83 18.18
C LEU A 110 -1.15 -3.35 18.46
N CYS A 111 -2.16 -4.21 18.35
CA CYS A 111 -3.55 -3.87 18.66
C CYS A 111 -3.70 -3.34 20.08
N GLN A 112 -3.10 -4.00 21.07
CA GLN A 112 -3.10 -3.53 22.48
C GLN A 112 -2.46 -2.14 22.63
N ASN A 113 -1.32 -1.91 21.95
CA ASN A 113 -0.68 -0.60 21.93
C ASN A 113 -1.58 0.47 21.29
N LEU A 114 -2.26 0.14 20.20
CA LEU A 114 -3.18 1.07 19.52
C LEU A 114 -4.40 1.38 20.40
N GLU A 115 -4.91 0.42 21.17
CA GLU A 115 -6.04 0.67 22.08
C GLU A 115 -5.73 1.73 23.14
N THR A 116 -4.48 1.79 23.62
CA THR A 116 -4.02 2.73 24.65
C THR A 116 -3.40 4.01 24.09
N ASN A 117 -3.01 4.04 22.80
CA ASN A 117 -2.38 5.18 22.16
C ASN A 117 -3.27 5.75 21.04
N VAL A 118 -4.03 6.81 21.37
CA VAL A 118 -4.97 7.46 20.45
C VAL A 118 -4.28 8.00 19.20
N THR A 119 -3.09 8.62 19.36
CA THR A 119 -2.33 9.17 18.23
C THR A 119 -1.87 8.07 17.27
N ALA A 120 -1.32 6.97 17.78
CA ALA A 120 -0.95 5.83 16.96
C ALA A 120 -2.19 5.21 16.28
N LYS A 121 -3.31 5.09 17.00
CA LYS A 121 -4.57 4.61 16.42
C LYS A 121 -5.04 5.45 15.23
N GLN A 122 -4.94 6.78 15.33
CA GLN A 122 -5.29 7.70 14.24
C GLN A 122 -4.38 7.51 13.02
N HIS A 123 -3.06 7.40 13.22
CA HIS A 123 -2.12 7.13 12.12
C HIS A 123 -2.39 5.79 11.44
N MET A 124 -2.64 4.73 12.22
CA MET A 124 -2.98 3.42 11.66
C MET A 124 -4.27 3.48 10.85
N ASN A 125 -5.30 4.15 11.37
CA ASN A 125 -6.57 4.32 10.66
C ASN A 125 -6.39 5.07 9.33
N MET A 126 -5.57 6.13 9.32
CA MET A 126 -5.22 6.86 8.11
C MET A 126 -4.53 5.97 7.07
N ILE A 127 -3.61 5.10 7.49
CA ILE A 127 -2.92 4.15 6.61
C ILE A 127 -3.89 3.14 5.98
N VAL A 128 -4.77 2.53 6.78
CA VAL A 128 -5.67 1.48 6.26
C VAL A 128 -6.81 2.04 5.40
N THR A 129 -7.16 3.32 5.59
CA THR A 129 -8.21 4.00 4.81
C THR A 129 -7.68 4.75 3.59
N SER A 130 -6.37 4.84 3.39
CA SER A 130 -5.76 5.65 2.33
C SER A 130 -6.03 5.18 0.89
N ALA A 131 -6.62 3.99 0.71
CA ALA A 131 -7.08 3.47 -0.58
C ALA A 131 -8.61 3.37 -0.67
N SER A 132 -9.32 4.09 0.20
CA SER A 132 -10.78 4.17 0.16
C SER A 132 -11.24 5.10 -0.97
N PHE A 133 -12.52 5.03 -1.31
CA PHE A 133 -13.11 5.96 -2.26
C PHE A 133 -13.08 7.40 -1.74
N ILE A 134 -13.15 8.35 -2.66
CA ILE A 134 -13.37 9.77 -2.36
C ILE A 134 -14.64 9.87 -1.52
N GLN A 135 -14.54 10.54 -0.38
CA GLN A 135 -15.66 10.75 0.52
C GLN A 135 -16.40 12.03 0.14
N LEU A 136 -17.73 12.00 0.25
CA LEU A 136 -18.57 13.19 0.15
C LEU A 136 -18.96 13.61 1.57
N THR A 137 -18.62 14.84 1.95
CA THR A 137 -19.01 15.39 3.25
C THR A 137 -20.47 15.88 3.22
N GLU A 138 -21.07 16.08 4.40
CA GLU A 138 -22.46 16.55 4.53
C GLU A 138 -22.71 17.91 3.86
N ASP A 139 -21.66 18.74 3.81
CA ASP A 139 -21.57 20.03 3.13
C ASP A 139 -21.28 19.90 1.62
N GLY A 140 -21.29 18.69 1.06
CA GLY A 140 -21.17 18.44 -0.39
C GLY A 140 -19.75 18.51 -0.94
N LYS A 141 -18.73 18.48 -0.07
CA LYS A 141 -17.32 18.57 -0.49
C LYS A 141 -16.73 17.18 -0.73
N TYR A 142 -16.00 17.04 -1.83
CA TYR A 142 -15.21 15.85 -2.11
C TYR A 142 -13.90 15.88 -1.30
N VAL A 143 -13.66 14.84 -0.50
CA VAL A 143 -12.45 14.66 0.28
C VAL A 143 -11.69 13.45 -0.28
N PRO A 144 -10.55 13.66 -0.96
CA PRO A 144 -9.75 12.56 -1.43
C PRO A 144 -9.04 11.86 -0.26
N PRO A 145 -8.63 10.60 -0.43
CA PRO A 145 -7.75 9.92 0.53
C PRO A 145 -6.45 10.70 0.76
N ALA A 146 -5.83 10.46 1.92
CA ALA A 146 -4.56 11.08 2.27
C ALA A 146 -3.45 10.74 1.24
N SER A 147 -2.60 11.73 0.94
CA SER A 147 -1.50 11.57 -0.01
C SER A 147 -0.44 10.60 0.51
N SER A 148 0.31 10.01 -0.41
CA SER A 148 1.44 9.11 -0.11
C SER A 148 2.46 9.71 0.85
N ALA A 149 2.73 11.02 0.77
CA ALA A 149 3.61 11.73 1.72
C ALA A 149 3.04 11.75 3.16
N THR A 150 1.73 12.00 3.29
CA THR A 150 1.04 11.96 4.58
C THR A 150 1.00 10.54 5.15
N ILE A 151 0.81 9.54 4.28
CA ILE A 151 0.85 8.13 4.68
C ILE A 151 2.26 7.70 5.11
N GLU A 152 3.29 8.10 4.38
CA GLU A 152 4.69 7.83 4.74
C GLU A 152 5.01 8.42 6.13
N ASN A 153 4.55 9.66 6.40
CA ASN A 153 4.71 10.25 7.72
C ASN A 153 3.95 9.45 8.80
N SER A 154 2.73 9.01 8.52
CA SER A 154 1.96 8.19 9.47
C SER A 154 2.62 6.85 9.76
N VAL A 155 3.20 6.19 8.74
CA VAL A 155 4.00 4.97 8.92
C VAL A 155 5.19 5.25 9.84
N ARG A 156 5.87 6.38 9.65
CA ARG A 156 7.02 6.78 10.49
C ARG A 156 6.61 6.97 11.94
N GLU A 157 5.48 7.63 12.21
CA GLU A 157 4.97 7.84 13.57
C GLU A 157 4.55 6.52 14.24
N ILE A 158 3.92 5.59 13.50
CA ILE A 158 3.65 4.24 14.01
C ILE A 158 4.96 3.55 14.40
N LEU A 159 5.97 3.53 13.52
CA LEU A 159 7.22 2.84 13.80
C LEU A 159 7.99 3.46 14.96
N LYS A 160 7.99 4.80 15.09
CA LYS A 160 8.58 5.50 16.25
C LYS A 160 7.93 5.07 17.56
N SER A 161 6.61 4.85 17.57
CA SER A 161 5.88 4.43 18.78
C SER A 161 6.27 3.03 19.28
N LEU A 162 6.94 2.23 18.45
CA LEU A 162 7.39 0.87 18.79
C LEU A 162 8.79 0.83 19.43
N GLY A 163 9.48 1.97 19.50
CA GLY A 163 10.85 2.08 20.02
C GLY A 163 11.93 2.08 18.92
N PHE A 164 13.18 1.81 19.32
CA PHE A 164 14.33 1.96 18.44
C PHE A 164 14.38 0.90 17.31
N PRO A 165 14.77 1.30 16.08
CA PRO A 165 14.86 0.42 14.91
C PRO A 165 16.13 -0.44 14.98
N VAL A 166 16.12 -1.47 15.84
CA VAL A 166 17.23 -2.41 15.97
C VAL A 166 16.85 -3.73 15.30
N GLN A 167 17.73 -4.33 14.50
CA GLN A 167 17.45 -5.61 13.83
C GLN A 167 17.14 -6.76 14.80
N THR A 168 17.65 -6.68 16.03
CA THR A 168 17.34 -7.64 17.10
C THR A 168 15.92 -7.49 17.66
N ASN A 169 15.24 -6.37 17.37
CA ASN A 169 13.85 -6.16 17.74
C ASN A 169 12.92 -6.78 16.68
N SER A 170 12.66 -8.08 16.81
CA SER A 170 11.79 -8.81 15.88
C SER A 170 10.36 -8.26 15.85
N PHE A 171 9.86 -7.68 16.94
CA PHE A 171 8.57 -6.98 16.96
C PHE A 171 8.57 -5.79 16.00
N TYR A 172 9.58 -4.92 16.08
CA TYR A 172 9.72 -3.80 15.15
C TYR A 172 9.81 -4.27 13.69
N MET A 173 10.61 -5.30 13.40
CA MET A 173 10.82 -5.76 12.02
C MET A 173 9.56 -6.32 11.38
N ILE A 174 8.77 -7.10 12.11
CA ILE A 174 7.50 -7.63 11.62
C ILE A 174 6.47 -6.53 11.43
N ILE A 175 6.36 -5.57 12.35
CA ILE A 175 5.42 -4.44 12.15
C ILE A 175 5.88 -3.52 11.02
N LYS A 176 7.20 -3.32 10.83
CA LYS A 176 7.74 -2.62 9.66
C LYS A 176 7.36 -3.31 8.36
N GLN A 177 7.49 -4.63 8.29
CA GLN A 177 7.04 -5.40 7.12
C GLN A 177 5.52 -5.26 6.90
N LEU A 178 4.71 -5.27 7.96
CA LEU A 178 3.28 -4.99 7.86
C LEU A 178 3.04 -3.60 7.26
N MET A 179 3.74 -2.56 7.74
CA MET A 179 3.58 -1.20 7.22
C MET A 179 3.95 -1.09 5.73
N GLU A 180 5.03 -1.77 5.30
CA GLU A 180 5.42 -1.86 3.88
C GLU A 180 4.32 -2.51 3.01
N ARG A 181 3.55 -3.45 3.58
CA ARG A 181 2.45 -4.15 2.92
C ARG A 181 1.15 -3.36 2.91
N ILE A 182 0.87 -2.58 3.95
CA ILE A 182 -0.40 -1.87 4.08
C ILE A 182 -0.33 -0.39 3.75
N ALA A 183 0.81 0.21 3.39
CA ALA A 183 0.89 1.61 2.98
C ALA A 183 0.89 1.72 1.44
N PRO A 184 0.02 2.52 0.79
CA PRO A 184 0.00 2.66 -0.66
C PRO A 184 0.99 3.76 -1.02
N ILE A 185 2.27 3.42 -0.98
CA ILE A 185 3.31 4.44 -1.20
C ILE A 185 3.53 4.65 -2.71
N MET A 186 3.21 3.67 -3.55
CA MET A 186 3.41 3.83 -5.00
C MET A 186 2.35 4.71 -5.67
N ILE A 187 1.06 4.37 -5.53
CA ILE A 187 -0.03 5.00 -6.26
C ILE A 187 -1.03 5.55 -5.24
N ASP A 188 -1.14 6.87 -5.15
CA ASP A 188 -2.19 7.57 -4.40
C ASP A 188 -3.16 8.26 -5.37
N HIS A 189 -4.18 8.93 -4.82
CA HIS A 189 -5.19 9.61 -5.63
C HIS A 189 -4.59 10.64 -6.61
N GLN A 190 -3.61 11.44 -6.17
CA GLN A 190 -2.96 12.41 -7.05
C GLN A 190 -2.11 11.73 -8.13
N GLY A 191 -1.44 10.64 -7.78
CA GLY A 191 -0.68 9.82 -8.72
C GLY A 191 -1.55 9.24 -9.82
N LEU A 192 -2.75 8.74 -9.48
CA LEU A 192 -3.72 8.29 -10.47
C LEU A 192 -4.10 9.40 -11.45
N LEU A 193 -4.42 10.60 -10.96
CA LEU A 193 -4.73 11.74 -11.82
C LEU A 193 -3.58 12.08 -12.78
N MET A 194 -2.33 12.01 -12.31
CA MET A 194 -1.16 12.22 -13.17
C MET A 194 -1.04 11.15 -14.25
N ILE A 195 -1.27 9.88 -13.91
CA ILE A 195 -1.27 8.79 -14.89
C ILE A 195 -2.39 9.00 -15.93
N PHE A 196 -3.61 9.36 -15.49
CA PHE A 196 -4.72 9.69 -16.39
C PHE A 196 -4.34 10.81 -17.36
N ASN A 197 -3.70 11.87 -16.88
CA ASN A 197 -3.26 12.98 -17.73
C ASN A 197 -2.20 12.53 -18.74
N ASN A 198 -1.24 11.68 -18.35
CA ASN A 198 -0.24 11.14 -19.27
C ASN A 198 -0.89 10.25 -20.35
N VAL A 199 -1.87 9.43 -19.98
CA VAL A 199 -2.63 8.60 -20.93
C VAL A 199 -3.46 9.46 -21.88
N SER A 200 -4.08 10.52 -21.36
CA SER A 200 -4.82 11.49 -22.16
C SER A 200 -3.91 12.18 -23.17
N ASP A 201 -2.75 12.69 -22.74
CA ASP A 201 -1.77 13.31 -23.64
C ASP A 201 -1.28 12.34 -24.74
N SER A 202 -1.06 11.08 -24.38
CA SER A 202 -0.70 10.01 -25.34
C SER A 202 -1.80 9.70 -26.37
N LEU A 203 -3.08 9.83 -25.99
CA LEU A 203 -4.23 9.50 -26.83
C LEU A 203 -4.69 10.64 -27.73
N ILE A 204 -4.77 11.85 -27.18
CA ILE A 204 -5.40 13.01 -27.83
C ILE A 204 -4.47 14.22 -27.95
N GLY A 205 -3.32 14.20 -27.28
CA GLY A 205 -2.33 15.28 -27.29
C GLY A 205 -1.16 14.98 -28.23
N ASP A 206 -0.05 15.67 -27.99
CA ASP A 206 1.18 15.52 -28.78
C ASP A 206 2.07 14.38 -28.28
N GLY A 207 1.68 13.70 -27.18
CA GLY A 207 2.43 12.60 -26.58
C GLY A 207 3.83 13.01 -26.15
N GLU A 208 3.96 14.19 -25.53
CA GLU A 208 5.27 14.80 -25.23
C GLU A 208 6.12 13.88 -24.35
N LEU A 209 5.50 13.30 -23.32
CA LEU A 209 6.16 12.37 -22.41
C LEU A 209 6.57 11.08 -23.13
N ASP A 210 5.77 10.60 -24.07
CA ASP A 210 6.08 9.39 -24.83
C ASP A 210 7.28 9.62 -25.75
N GLY A 211 7.32 10.78 -26.41
CA GLY A 211 8.44 11.21 -27.24
C GLY A 211 9.74 11.39 -26.44
N GLN A 212 9.66 12.04 -25.27
CA GLN A 212 10.81 12.21 -24.37
C GLN A 212 11.37 10.88 -23.87
N MET A 213 10.51 9.89 -23.68
CA MET A 213 10.87 8.60 -23.07
C MET A 213 11.05 7.47 -24.09
N GLY A 214 10.85 7.74 -25.38
CA GLY A 214 10.93 6.73 -26.44
C GLY A 214 9.90 5.60 -26.28
N LEU A 215 8.71 5.92 -25.77
CA LEU A 215 7.66 4.93 -25.55
C LEU A 215 6.84 4.69 -26.83
N HIS A 216 6.39 3.45 -27.01
CA HIS A 216 5.50 3.05 -28.09
C HIS A 216 4.27 2.34 -27.52
N ASN A 217 3.08 2.60 -28.09
CA ASN A 217 1.80 2.06 -27.61
C ASN A 217 1.49 2.37 -26.13
N SER A 218 2.08 3.43 -25.59
CA SER A 218 1.95 3.94 -24.22
C SER A 218 0.50 4.23 -23.84
N ALA A 219 -0.29 4.81 -24.74
CA ALA A 219 -1.73 5.02 -24.54
C ALA A 219 -2.48 3.75 -24.12
N ILE A 220 -2.38 2.67 -24.90
CA ILE A 220 -3.07 1.39 -24.64
C ILE A 220 -2.54 0.77 -23.34
N ARG A 221 -1.22 0.79 -23.16
CA ARG A 221 -0.57 0.25 -21.95
C ARG A 221 -0.96 1.04 -20.70
N GLY A 222 -1.09 2.35 -20.81
CA GLY A 222 -1.51 3.21 -19.72
C GLY A 222 -2.98 3.03 -19.35
N LEU A 223 -3.87 2.81 -20.34
CA LEU A 223 -5.25 2.40 -20.08
C LEU A 223 -5.32 1.09 -19.29
N GLN A 224 -4.48 0.10 -19.62
CA GLN A 224 -4.39 -1.17 -18.87
C GLN A 224 -3.86 -1.03 -17.44
N LEU A 225 -3.14 0.06 -17.14
CA LEU A 225 -2.63 0.34 -15.79
C LEU A 225 -3.72 0.93 -14.88
N ILE A 226 -4.65 1.69 -15.45
CA ILE A 226 -5.70 2.40 -14.70
C ILE A 226 -7.02 1.62 -14.60
N GLU A 227 -7.16 0.54 -15.39
CA GLU A 227 -8.27 -0.42 -15.36
C GLU A 227 -8.14 -1.45 -14.22
#